data_AF-I2NIX2-F1
#
_entry.id   AF-I2NIX2-F1
#
_cell.length_a   1.000
_cell.length_b   1.000
_cell.length_c   1.000
_cell.angle_alpha   90.00
_cell.angle_beta   90.00
_cell.angle_gamma   90.00
#
_symmetry.space_group_name_H-M   'P 1'
#
loop_
_entity.id
_entity.type
_entity.pdbx_description
1 polymer ?
#
loop_
_entity_poly.entity_id
_entity_poly.type
_entity_poly.pdbx_seq_one_letter_code
_entity_poly.pdbx_strand_id
1 'polypeptide(L)' 'MSVAKETRRQGIASRLIDELKKQAVKEGVEALALNSGLTAERNAAHQFYQAVGFEKVTAGFALHLKTQHK' A
#
# COMPACT_ATOMS: atom_id res chain seq x y z
N MET A 1 -3.55 -2.44 2.58
CA MET A 1 -3.98 -3.72 1.97
C MET A 1 -3.09 -4.85 2.46
N SER A 2 -3.67 -5.99 2.81
CA SER A 2 -2.93 -7.18 3.28
C SER A 2 -3.50 -8.44 2.62
N VAL A 3 -2.62 -9.39 2.33
CA VAL A 3 -2.99 -10.74 1.88
C VAL A 3 -2.26 -11.74 2.79
N ALA A 4 -2.97 -12.77 3.22
CA ALA A 4 -2.42 -13.87 4.01
C ALA A 4 -1.18 -14.45 3.33
N LYS A 5 -0.17 -14.86 4.12
CA LYS A 5 1.14 -15.26 3.57
C LYS A 5 1.02 -16.46 2.62
N GLU A 6 0.11 -17.35 2.96
CA GLU A 6 -0.22 -18.63 2.33
C GLU A 6 -0.88 -18.45 0.96
N THR A 7 -1.48 -17.28 0.71
CA THR A 7 -2.20 -16.97 -0.52
C THR A 7 -1.53 -15.89 -1.36
N ARG A 8 -0.30 -15.49 -1.01
CA ARG A 8 0.50 -14.55 -1.81
C ARG A 8 0.83 -15.17 -3.16
N ARG A 9 1.09 -14.29 -4.15
CA ARG A 9 1.47 -14.66 -5.53
C ARG A 9 0.39 -15.43 -6.32
N GLN A 10 -0.84 -15.49 -5.82
CA GLN A 10 -2.00 -16.09 -6.50
C GLN A 10 -2.90 -15.05 -7.20
N GLY A 11 -2.42 -13.82 -7.39
CA GLY A 11 -3.16 -12.74 -8.06
C GLY A 11 -4.27 -12.07 -7.24
N ILE A 12 -4.47 -12.47 -5.98
CA ILE A 12 -5.51 -11.90 -5.10
C ILE A 12 -5.38 -10.38 -4.95
N ALA A 13 -4.16 -9.90 -4.67
CA ALA A 13 -3.91 -8.47 -4.50
C ALA A 13 -4.23 -7.67 -5.77
N SER A 14 -3.92 -8.21 -6.95
CA SER A 14 -4.24 -7.57 -8.23
C SER A 14 -5.74 -7.46 -8.42
N ARG A 15 -6.49 -8.54 -8.20
CA ARG A 15 -7.97 -8.54 -8.30
C ARG A 15 -8.59 -7.50 -7.36
N LEU A 16 -8.11 -7.41 -6.12
CA LEU A 16 -8.59 -6.41 -5.17
C LEU A 16 -8.35 -4.97 -5.66
N ILE A 17 -7.17 -4.68 -6.22
CA ILE A 17 -6.86 -3.36 -6.76
C ILE A 17 -7.69 -3.05 -8.01
N ASP A 18 -7.90 -4.03 -8.90
CA ASP A 18 -8.68 -3.83 -10.12
C ASP A 18 -10.15 -3.50 -9.80
N GLU A 19 -10.76 -4.21 -8.87
CA GLU A 19 -12.12 -3.89 -8.41
C GLU A 19 -12.19 -2.54 -7.69
N LEU A 20 -11.19 -2.21 -6.86
CA LEU A 20 -11.11 -0.90 -6.21
C LEU A 20 -11.02 0.22 -7.24
N LYS A 21 -10.22 0.07 -8.29
CA LYS A 21 -10.10 1.07 -9.38
C LYS A 21 -11.42 1.26 -10.13
N LYS A 22 -12.10 0.17 -10.47
CA LYS A 22 -13.42 0.23 -11.13
C LYS A 22 -14.42 1.01 -10.29
N GLN A 23 -14.46 0.73 -8.99
CA GLN A 23 -15.36 1.41 -8.07
C GLN A 23 -15.00 2.88 -7.91
N ALA A 24 -13.71 3.21 -7.76
CA ALA A 24 -13.22 4.58 -7.66
C ALA A 24 -13.64 5.43 -8.87
N VAL A 25 -13.49 4.89 -10.10
CA VAL A 25 -13.94 5.56 -11.32
C VAL A 25 -15.45 5.79 -11.32
N LYS A 26 -16.23 4.79 -10.92
CA LYS A 26 -17.69 4.89 -10.84
C LYS A 26 -18.15 5.97 -9.84
N GLU A 27 -17.42 6.14 -8.76
CA GLU A 27 -17.71 7.12 -7.71
C GLU A 27 -17.14 8.51 -8.01
N GLY A 28 -16.43 8.69 -9.12
CA GLY A 28 -15.79 9.96 -9.46
C GLY A 28 -14.60 10.30 -8.55
N VAL A 29 -13.95 9.30 -7.96
CA VAL A 29 -12.74 9.49 -7.15
C VAL A 29 -11.57 9.87 -8.06
N GLU A 30 -10.90 10.97 -7.73
CA GLU A 30 -9.80 11.51 -8.54
C GLU A 30 -8.46 10.83 -8.28
N ALA A 31 -8.23 10.31 -7.06
CA ALA A 31 -6.97 9.69 -6.70
C ALA A 31 -7.12 8.62 -5.60
N LEU A 32 -6.29 7.58 -5.69
CA LEU A 32 -6.05 6.62 -4.62
C LEU A 32 -4.67 6.87 -4.04
N ALA A 33 -4.58 7.05 -2.73
CA ALA A 33 -3.32 7.21 -2.01
C ALA A 33 -3.14 6.07 -1.01
N LEU A 34 -1.91 5.58 -0.86
CA LEU A 34 -1.56 4.58 0.16
C LEU A 34 -0.23 4.90 0.81
N ASN A 35 -0.15 4.55 2.09
CA ASN A 35 1.10 4.56 2.84
C ASN A 35 1.54 3.11 3.05
N SER A 36 2.82 2.86 2.87
CA SER A 36 3.45 1.60 3.24
C SER A 36 4.77 1.93 3.92
N GLY A 37 4.98 1.39 5.12
CA GLY A 37 6.20 1.67 5.89
C GLY A 37 7.47 1.48 5.05
N LEU A 38 8.49 2.29 5.32
CA LEU A 38 9.78 2.26 4.63
C LEU A 38 10.70 1.20 5.25
N THR A 39 10.24 -0.05 5.30
CA THR A 39 11.03 -1.17 5.82
C THR A 39 11.36 -2.16 4.72
N ALA A 40 12.46 -2.91 4.85
CA ALA A 40 12.90 -3.87 3.83
C ALA A 40 11.85 -4.96 3.56
N GLU A 41 11.08 -5.36 4.58
CA GLU A 41 9.99 -6.34 4.46
C GLU A 41 8.85 -5.85 3.56
N ARG A 42 8.77 -4.53 3.33
CA ARG A 42 7.75 -3.90 2.47
C ARG A 42 8.20 -3.69 1.03
N ASN A 43 9.43 -4.02 0.67
CA ASN A 43 9.92 -3.89 -0.72
C ASN A 43 9.03 -4.63 -1.73
N ALA A 44 8.55 -5.83 -1.39
CA ALA A 44 7.63 -6.57 -2.24
C ALA A 44 6.28 -5.86 -2.43
N ALA A 45 5.80 -5.13 -1.40
CA ALA A 45 4.60 -4.32 -1.49
C ALA A 45 4.85 -3.08 -2.35
N HIS A 46 5.99 -2.40 -2.19
CA HIS A 46 6.37 -1.25 -3.03
C HIS A 46 6.42 -1.62 -4.51
N GLN A 47 7.09 -2.72 -4.85
CA GLN A 47 7.15 -3.24 -6.21
C GLN A 47 5.75 -3.56 -6.75
N PHE A 48 4.91 -4.19 -5.93
CA PHE A 48 3.53 -4.47 -6.30
C PHE A 48 2.73 -3.19 -6.57
N TYR A 49 2.82 -2.17 -5.71
CA TYR A 49 2.11 -0.91 -5.89
C TYR A 49 2.54 -0.18 -7.16
N GLN A 50 3.84 -0.16 -7.45
CA GLN A 50 4.34 0.40 -8.70
C GLN A 50 3.83 -0.37 -9.93
N ALA A 51 3.82 -1.71 -9.86
CA ALA A 51 3.34 -2.56 -10.95
C ALA A 51 1.84 -2.35 -11.25
N VAL A 52 1.03 -1.97 -10.25
CA VAL A 52 -0.39 -1.64 -10.44
C VAL A 52 -0.64 -0.15 -10.66
N GLY A 53 0.39 0.66 -10.89
CA GLY A 53 0.27 2.05 -11.34
C GLY A 53 0.26 3.11 -10.24
N PHE A 54 0.59 2.76 -8.99
CA PHE A 54 0.89 3.79 -8.00
C PHE A 54 2.26 4.41 -8.29
N GLU A 55 2.31 5.73 -8.29
CA GLU A 55 3.57 6.46 -8.32
C GLU A 55 4.21 6.47 -6.94
N LYS A 56 5.54 6.28 -6.90
CA LYS A 56 6.29 6.38 -5.65
C LYS A 56 6.45 7.86 -5.29
N VAL A 57 5.53 8.37 -4.49
CA VAL A 57 5.65 9.68 -3.84
C VAL A 57 6.38 9.56 -2.50
N THR A 58 7.28 10.50 -2.23
CA THR A 58 8.09 10.53 -0.99
C THR A 58 7.73 11.72 -0.12
N ALA A 59 7.10 11.49 1.03
CA ALA A 59 7.23 12.34 2.22
C ALA A 59 6.80 11.53 3.45
N GLY A 60 7.74 11.22 4.34
CA GLY A 60 7.49 10.51 5.60
C GLY A 60 8.07 11.30 6.76
N PHE A 61 7.29 11.47 7.83
CA PHE A 61 7.70 12.15 9.06
C PHE A 61 7.50 11.20 10.25
N ALA A 62 8.50 11.10 11.13
CA ALA A 62 8.39 10.32 12.36
C ALA A 62 8.88 11.16 13.54
N LEU A 63 8.02 11.35 14.54
CA LEU A 63 8.37 11.98 15.82
C LEU A 63 8.40 10.90 16.89
N HIS A 64 9.59 10.49 17.29
CA HIS A 64 9.77 9.54 18.39
C HIS A 64 9.80 10.32 19.71
N LEU A 65 8.73 10.21 20.49
CA LEU A 65 8.71 10.71 21.86
C LEU A 65 9.36 9.65 22.75
N LYS A 66 10.33 10.03 23.58
CA LYS A 66 10.91 9.09 24.55
C LYS A 66 9.78 8.57 25.46
N THR A 67 9.60 7.27 25.53
CA THR A 67 8.91 6.64 26.65
C THR A 67 9.73 6.96 27.89
N GLN A 68 9.19 7.76 28.81
CA GLN A 68 9.76 7.83 30.16
C GLN A 68 9.52 6.46 30.81
N HIS A 69 10.48 5.56 30.69
CA HIS A 69 10.55 4.40 31.56
C HIS A 69 10.87 4.92 32.97
N LYS A 70 9.89 4.77 33.87
CA LYS A 70 10.13 4.61 35.30
C LYS A 70 10.27 3.12 35.58
#